data_AF-A0A8T7GEW4-F1
#
_entry.id   AF-A0A8T7GEW4-F1
#
_cell.length_a   1.000
_cell.length_b   1.000
_cell.length_c   1.000
_cell.angle_alpha   90.00
_cell.angle_beta   90.00
_cell.angle_gamma   90.00
#
_symmetry.space_group_name_H-M   'P 1'
#
loop_
_entity.id
_entity.type
_entity.pdbx_description
1 polymer ?
#
loop_
_entity_poly.entity_id
_entity_poly.type
_entity_poly.pdbx_seq_one_letter_code
_entity_poly.pdbx_strand_id
1 'polypeptide(L)'
;MNVILIPQKNIAEGHFIAFYNLELKYPAGSPIAQELEGKNERVQFKVTGDANSTNGVPSAMIAFNNAFIENKSPVHVTKIDVAYTATIKGDAENALISYKIETKPILENFVISAGSEGNLAGDIVDLELRSISVTDPITLESPEFGMFEINKPINMLKVTHPELAAKIENSEARAMFEEPILNFESFNLPMERWHFLFDPTGSLVESSAFFREESGAKVTSIYSLGESSFREGTFEAEEKDMKGTIDGTEVLFHSQVPAPSGQIQIAGFSKIQTSEAGEYAIVTAEAPEGAQAATGGFPIQVLLVLGGMMGAIAVFILFKARK
;
A
#
# COMPACT_ATOMS: atom_id res chain seq x y z
N MET A 1 -0.62 1.12 -0.87
CA MET A 1 0.44 1.33 0.12
C MET A 1 1.00 2.73 -0.03
N ASN A 2 1.16 3.50 1.05
CA ASN A 2 1.92 4.76 1.00
C ASN A 2 3.05 4.72 2.03
N VAL A 3 4.24 5.17 1.67
CA VAL A 3 5.38 5.24 2.58
C VAL A 3 6.09 6.57 2.41
N ILE A 4 6.43 7.21 3.53
CA ILE A 4 7.23 8.43 3.57
C ILE A 4 8.53 8.11 4.28
N LEU A 5 9.65 8.23 3.56
CA LEU A 5 11.01 7.95 4.03
C LEU A 5 11.74 9.26 4.32
N ILE A 6 12.34 9.37 5.51
CA ILE A 6 13.18 10.51 5.90
C ILE A 6 14.61 10.01 6.20
N PRO A 7 15.47 9.87 5.16
CA PRO A 7 16.79 9.24 5.31
C PRO A 7 17.66 9.91 6.36
N GLN A 8 17.65 11.24 6.46
CA GLN A 8 18.44 12.00 7.44
C GLN A 8 18.16 11.62 8.90
N LYS A 9 16.95 11.12 9.18
CA LYS A 9 16.53 10.68 10.50
C LYS A 9 16.44 9.17 10.63
N ASN A 10 16.61 8.44 9.53
CA ASN A 10 16.37 7.01 9.43
C ASN A 10 15.01 6.59 10.03
N ILE A 11 13.99 7.46 9.87
CA ILE A 11 12.61 7.23 10.29
C ILE A 11 11.66 7.35 9.10
N ALA A 12 10.63 6.51 9.10
CA ALA A 12 9.65 6.44 8.04
C ALA A 12 8.24 6.20 8.59
N GLU A 13 7.25 6.70 7.87
CA GLU A 13 5.82 6.45 8.14
C GLU A 13 5.28 5.55 7.03
N GLY A 14 4.79 4.38 7.41
CA GLY A 14 4.08 3.48 6.52
C GLY A 14 2.57 3.63 6.64
N HIS A 15 1.87 3.36 5.54
CA HIS A 15 0.43 3.22 5.50
C HIS A 15 0.08 2.09 4.53
N PHE A 16 -0.16 0.90 5.10
CA PHE A 16 -0.48 -0.30 4.36
C PHE A 16 -1.97 -0.58 4.49
N ILE A 17 -2.66 -0.75 3.36
CA ILE A 17 -4.08 -1.05 3.33
C ILE A 17 -4.27 -2.30 2.50
N ALA A 18 -4.76 -3.36 3.14
CA ALA A 18 -5.16 -4.59 2.48
C ALA A 18 -6.67 -4.67 2.40
N PHE A 19 -7.16 -5.13 1.26
CA PHE A 19 -8.56 -5.44 1.01
C PHE A 19 -8.67 -6.87 0.49
N TYR A 20 -9.67 -7.60 0.98
CA TYR A 20 -9.98 -8.92 0.49
C TYR A 20 -11.51 -9.04 0.43
N ASN A 21 -12.05 -9.34 -0.74
CA ASN A 21 -13.48 -9.57 -0.92
C ASN A 21 -13.71 -11.03 -1.29
N LEU A 22 -14.77 -11.61 -0.73
CA LEU A 22 -15.25 -12.95 -1.05
C LEU A 22 -16.72 -12.89 -1.37
N GLU A 23 -17.06 -13.17 -2.62
CA GLU A 23 -18.44 -13.41 -3.03
C GLU A 23 -18.69 -14.92 -3.04
N LEU A 24 -19.78 -15.34 -2.38
CA LEU A 24 -20.29 -16.70 -2.38
C LEU A 24 -21.59 -16.68 -3.18
N LYS A 25 -21.73 -17.55 -4.18
CA LYS A 25 -22.99 -17.76 -4.91
C LYS A 25 -23.51 -19.15 -4.64
N TYR A 26 -24.77 -19.23 -4.23
CA TYR A 26 -25.42 -20.47 -3.81
C TYR A 26 -26.89 -20.48 -4.24
N PRO A 27 -27.52 -21.65 -4.38
CA PRO A 27 -28.95 -21.74 -4.67
C PRO A 27 -29.82 -21.15 -3.54
N ALA A 28 -30.89 -20.45 -3.92
CA ALA A 28 -31.88 -19.95 -2.97
C ALA A 28 -32.48 -21.07 -2.10
N GLY A 29 -32.65 -20.78 -0.81
CA GLY A 29 -33.22 -21.72 0.17
C GLY A 29 -32.30 -22.89 0.56
N SER A 30 -31.08 -22.97 0.03
CA SER A 30 -30.07 -23.93 0.49
C SER A 30 -29.68 -23.71 1.96
N PRO A 31 -29.06 -24.70 2.64
CA PRO A 31 -28.62 -24.53 4.03
C PRO A 31 -27.72 -23.31 4.26
N ILE A 32 -26.78 -23.05 3.33
CA ILE A 32 -25.92 -21.86 3.39
C ILE A 32 -26.71 -20.55 3.17
N ALA A 33 -27.71 -20.56 2.28
CA ALA A 33 -28.62 -19.42 2.12
C ALA A 33 -29.38 -19.13 3.41
N GLN A 34 -29.88 -20.16 4.11
CA GLN A 34 -30.59 -19.97 5.38
C GLN A 34 -29.72 -19.38 6.49
N GLU A 35 -28.40 -19.63 6.45
CA GLU A 35 -27.44 -19.08 7.41
C GLU A 35 -27.09 -17.61 7.12
N LEU A 36 -27.04 -17.23 5.84
CA LEU A 36 -26.54 -15.91 5.39
C LEU A 36 -27.64 -14.94 4.94
N GLU A 37 -28.80 -15.40 4.51
CA GLU A 37 -29.87 -14.55 3.96
C GLU A 37 -30.34 -13.52 5.00
N GLY A 38 -30.35 -12.25 4.59
CA GLY A 38 -30.74 -11.12 5.43
C GLY A 38 -29.66 -10.68 6.43
N LYS A 39 -28.48 -11.30 6.44
CA LYS A 39 -27.36 -10.87 7.27
C LYS A 39 -26.79 -9.55 6.76
N ASN A 40 -26.55 -8.63 7.69
CA ASN A 40 -25.86 -7.36 7.47
C ASN A 40 -25.05 -7.04 8.73
N GLU A 41 -23.90 -7.70 8.84
CA GLU A 41 -23.06 -7.68 10.03
C GLU A 41 -21.77 -6.89 9.76
N ARG A 42 -21.23 -6.26 10.80
CA ARG A 42 -19.99 -5.48 10.73
C ARG A 42 -19.20 -5.64 12.01
N VAL A 43 -17.96 -6.12 11.87
CA VAL A 43 -16.94 -6.12 12.94
C VAL A 43 -15.95 -5.01 12.64
N GLN A 44 -15.69 -4.13 13.60
CA GLN A 44 -14.74 -3.04 13.43
C GLN A 44 -14.10 -2.65 14.75
N PHE A 45 -12.77 -2.54 14.75
CA PHE A 45 -12.01 -2.03 15.88
C PHE A 45 -10.68 -1.44 15.43
N LYS A 46 -10.06 -0.67 16.32
CA LYS A 46 -8.71 -0.11 16.14
C LYS A 46 -7.90 -0.36 17.40
N VAL A 47 -6.66 -0.78 17.21
CA VAL A 47 -5.63 -0.86 18.26
C VAL A 47 -4.44 -0.02 17.87
N THR A 48 -3.78 0.55 18.87
CA THR A 48 -2.56 1.34 18.74
C THR A 48 -1.62 0.90 19.83
N GLY A 49 -0.33 0.78 19.52
CA GLY A 49 0.65 0.40 20.52
C GLY A 49 2.07 0.33 19.99
N ASP A 50 2.93 -0.12 20.87
CA ASP A 50 4.35 -0.40 20.68
C ASP A 50 4.70 -1.78 21.27
N ALA A 51 5.99 -2.09 21.34
CA ALA A 51 6.49 -3.36 21.85
C ALA A 51 6.08 -3.68 23.30
N ASN A 52 5.65 -2.69 24.10
CA ASN A 52 5.26 -2.87 25.50
C ASN A 52 3.74 -2.98 25.69
N SER A 53 2.96 -2.91 24.61
CA SER A 53 1.50 -2.92 24.68
C SER A 53 0.94 -4.32 24.93
N THR A 54 -0.16 -4.44 25.70
CA THR A 54 -0.78 -5.73 26.05
C THR A 54 -1.95 -6.12 25.15
N ASN A 55 -2.28 -5.29 24.16
CA ASN A 55 -3.44 -5.40 23.26
C ASN A 55 -3.15 -6.20 21.97
N GLY A 56 -2.11 -7.03 21.98
CA GLY A 56 -1.69 -7.84 20.83
C GLY A 56 -0.84 -7.10 19.79
N VAL A 57 -0.62 -5.79 19.91
CA VAL A 57 0.24 -5.01 19.00
C VAL A 57 1.67 -5.56 18.86
N PRO A 58 2.33 -6.08 19.91
CA PRO A 58 3.64 -6.73 19.73
C PRO A 58 3.62 -7.90 18.72
N SER A 59 2.50 -8.63 18.60
CA SER A 59 2.37 -9.69 17.59
C SER A 59 2.34 -9.14 16.16
N ALA A 60 1.63 -8.03 15.94
CA ALA A 60 1.63 -7.35 14.64
C ALA A 60 3.02 -6.85 14.29
N MET A 61 3.75 -6.25 15.24
CA MET A 61 5.12 -5.78 15.01
C MET A 61 6.06 -6.92 14.63
N ILE A 62 5.98 -8.07 15.32
CA ILE A 62 6.78 -9.25 15.00
C ILE A 62 6.44 -9.75 13.59
N ALA A 63 5.16 -9.89 13.26
CA ALA A 63 4.72 -10.36 11.95
C ALA A 63 5.21 -9.47 10.79
N PHE A 64 5.12 -8.15 10.94
CA PHE A 64 5.66 -7.21 9.95
C PHE A 64 7.19 -7.27 9.86
N ASN A 65 7.88 -7.32 11.00
CA ASN A 65 9.35 -7.42 11.03
C ASN A 65 9.85 -8.70 10.36
N ASN A 66 9.18 -9.83 10.60
CA ASN A 66 9.49 -11.09 9.91
C ASN A 66 9.28 -10.97 8.41
N ALA A 67 8.17 -10.36 7.97
CA ALA A 67 7.91 -10.11 6.55
C ALA A 67 8.96 -9.21 5.88
N PHE A 68 9.47 -8.19 6.58
CA PHE A 68 10.59 -7.37 6.08
C PHE A 68 11.89 -8.19 5.96
N ILE A 69 12.23 -8.99 6.97
CA ILE A 69 13.42 -9.85 6.96
C ILE A 69 13.34 -10.87 5.82
N GLU A 70 12.18 -11.50 5.61
CA GLU A 70 11.94 -12.44 4.51
C GLU A 70 12.12 -11.77 3.15
N ASN A 71 11.71 -10.51 3.01
CA ASN A 71 11.97 -9.70 1.82
C ASN A 71 13.34 -9.00 1.83
N LYS A 72 14.28 -9.44 2.67
CA LYS A 72 15.66 -8.92 2.77
C LYS A 72 15.75 -7.41 3.06
N SER A 73 14.70 -6.84 3.61
CA SER A 73 14.65 -5.45 4.04
C SER A 73 15.19 -5.34 5.47
N PRO A 74 16.11 -4.39 5.76
CA PRO A 74 16.61 -4.13 7.11
C PRO A 74 15.61 -3.37 8.00
N VAL A 75 14.45 -3.01 7.46
CA VAL A 75 13.46 -2.18 8.12
C VAL A 75 12.91 -2.83 9.38
N HIS A 76 12.68 -1.98 10.39
CA HIS A 76 12.14 -2.38 11.67
C HIS A 76 10.94 -1.52 12.07
N VAL A 77 9.85 -2.16 12.51
CA VAL A 77 8.66 -1.50 13.06
C VAL A 77 8.88 -1.21 14.55
N THR A 78 8.74 0.06 14.96
CA THR A 78 8.84 0.47 16.38
C THR A 78 7.49 0.80 17.02
N LYS A 79 6.50 1.14 16.20
CA LYS A 79 5.11 1.40 16.60
C LYS A 79 4.19 1.00 15.46
N ILE A 80 2.97 0.56 15.76
CA ILE A 80 1.97 0.28 14.73
C ILE A 80 0.55 0.58 15.22
N ASP A 81 -0.20 1.31 14.40
CA ASP A 81 -1.65 1.36 14.50
C ASP A 81 -2.23 0.29 13.58
N VAL A 82 -3.24 -0.45 14.04
CA VAL A 82 -3.99 -1.41 13.22
C VAL A 82 -5.47 -1.13 13.35
N ALA A 83 -6.14 -0.91 12.21
CA ALA A 83 -7.59 -0.80 12.10
C ALA A 83 -8.12 -1.96 11.26
N TYR A 84 -9.07 -2.69 11.84
CA TYR A 84 -9.71 -3.84 11.22
C TYR A 84 -11.17 -3.53 10.91
N THR A 85 -11.66 -3.96 9.76
CA THR A 85 -13.08 -3.95 9.42
C THR A 85 -13.41 -5.20 8.61
N ALA A 86 -14.44 -5.93 9.04
CA ALA A 86 -15.04 -7.01 8.27
C ALA A 86 -16.56 -6.81 8.18
N THR A 87 -17.15 -7.15 7.05
CA THR A 87 -18.60 -7.11 6.85
C THR A 87 -19.11 -8.36 6.18
N ILE A 88 -20.29 -8.83 6.58
CA ILE A 88 -21.04 -9.88 5.89
C ILE A 88 -22.36 -9.27 5.43
N LYS A 89 -22.64 -9.40 4.13
CA LYS A 89 -23.94 -9.09 3.54
C LYS A 89 -24.44 -10.31 2.81
N GLY A 90 -25.54 -10.89 3.26
CA GLY A 90 -26.11 -12.07 2.61
C GLY A 90 -27.51 -11.80 2.07
N ASP A 91 -27.70 -12.22 0.84
CA ASP A 91 -28.94 -12.26 0.09
C ASP A 91 -29.37 -13.72 -0.12
N ALA A 92 -30.53 -13.92 -0.75
CA ALA A 92 -31.10 -15.24 -0.98
C ALA A 92 -30.22 -16.17 -1.83
N GLU A 93 -29.43 -15.62 -2.77
CA GLU A 93 -28.63 -16.41 -3.73
C GLU A 93 -27.13 -16.11 -3.67
N ASN A 94 -26.72 -15.13 -2.87
CA ASN A 94 -25.31 -14.77 -2.75
C ASN A 94 -25.01 -14.12 -1.40
N ALA A 95 -23.74 -14.12 -1.02
CA ALA A 95 -23.23 -13.31 0.08
C ALA A 95 -21.90 -12.66 -0.30
N LEU A 96 -21.69 -11.45 0.20
CA LEU A 96 -20.42 -10.74 0.12
C LEU A 96 -19.81 -10.62 1.52
N ILE A 97 -18.58 -11.12 1.66
CA ILE A 97 -17.75 -10.95 2.84
C ILE A 97 -16.57 -10.07 2.46
N SER A 98 -16.45 -8.91 3.10
CA SER A 98 -15.39 -7.95 2.79
C SER A 98 -14.53 -7.70 4.01
N TYR A 99 -13.21 -7.70 3.81
CA TYR A 99 -12.20 -7.45 4.83
C TYR A 99 -11.37 -6.23 4.43
N LYS A 100 -11.07 -5.39 5.41
CA LYS A 100 -10.12 -4.28 5.30
C LYS A 100 -9.21 -4.28 6.53
N ILE A 101 -7.91 -4.31 6.28
CA ILE A 101 -6.88 -4.13 7.31
C ILE A 101 -6.05 -2.92 6.93
N GLU A 102 -6.04 -1.91 7.79
CA GLU A 102 -5.23 -0.71 7.62
C GLU A 102 -4.19 -0.66 8.74
N THR A 103 -2.92 -0.67 8.36
CA THR A 103 -1.81 -0.52 9.30
C THR A 103 -1.03 0.77 9.04
N LYS A 104 -0.64 1.44 10.12
CA LYS A 104 0.21 2.64 10.07
C LYS A 104 1.43 2.44 10.96
N PRO A 105 2.46 1.72 10.46
CA PRO A 105 3.68 1.52 11.21
C PRO A 105 4.59 2.77 11.17
N ILE A 106 5.32 2.97 12.27
CA ILE A 106 6.55 3.76 12.28
C ILE A 106 7.71 2.81 12.03
N LEU A 107 8.50 3.13 11.02
CA LEU A 107 9.56 2.30 10.47
C LEU A 107 10.92 2.98 10.72
N GLU A 108 11.92 2.18 11.07
CA GLU A 108 13.31 2.59 11.24
C GLU A 108 14.24 1.66 10.46
N ASN A 109 15.53 2.01 10.36
CA ASN A 109 16.58 1.17 9.76
C ASN A 109 16.42 0.89 8.25
N PHE A 110 15.83 1.81 7.48
CA PHE A 110 15.80 1.69 6.01
C PHE A 110 17.04 2.32 5.34
N VAL A 111 17.86 3.10 6.05
CA VAL A 111 19.15 3.59 5.52
C VAL A 111 20.20 2.49 5.71
N ILE A 112 20.63 1.88 4.60
CA ILE A 112 21.60 0.78 4.55
C ILE A 112 23.02 1.30 4.82
N SER A 113 23.36 2.45 4.27
CA SER A 113 24.65 3.12 4.45
C SER A 113 24.48 4.61 4.30
N ALA A 114 24.99 5.39 5.26
CA ALA A 114 24.94 6.84 5.23
C ALA A 114 26.00 7.40 4.29
N GLY A 115 25.70 8.48 3.56
CA GLY A 115 26.62 9.11 2.61
C GLY A 115 27.94 9.59 3.24
N SER A 116 27.92 9.93 4.54
CA SER A 116 29.11 10.29 5.32
C SER A 116 30.06 9.11 5.57
N GLU A 117 29.58 7.88 5.44
CA GLU A 117 30.37 6.66 5.60
C GLU A 117 30.79 6.17 4.20
N GLY A 118 32.11 6.17 3.91
CA GLY A 118 32.64 5.52 2.70
C GLY A 118 32.78 6.37 1.43
N ASN A 119 32.77 7.71 1.52
CA ASN A 119 32.87 8.63 0.36
C ASN A 119 31.74 8.44 -0.68
N LEU A 120 30.54 8.06 -0.22
CA LEU A 120 29.38 7.89 -1.09
C LEU A 120 28.76 9.24 -1.44
N ALA A 121 28.14 9.34 -2.62
CA ALA A 121 27.52 10.57 -3.10
C ALA A 121 26.21 10.92 -2.36
N GLY A 122 25.64 9.99 -1.59
CA GLY A 122 24.38 10.13 -0.86
C GLY A 122 24.06 8.91 0.00
N ASP A 123 22.95 8.96 0.75
CA ASP A 123 22.47 7.87 1.59
C ASP A 123 21.91 6.72 0.72
N ILE A 124 22.25 5.48 1.06
CA ILE A 124 21.68 4.29 0.44
C ILE A 124 20.42 3.90 1.21
N VAL A 125 19.28 3.95 0.54
CA VAL A 125 17.93 3.72 1.09
C VAL A 125 17.32 2.45 0.52
N ASP A 126 16.86 1.57 1.41
CA ASP A 126 16.12 0.37 1.08
C ASP A 126 14.79 0.69 0.39
N LEU A 127 14.46 -0.06 -0.66
CA LEU A 127 13.17 -0.02 -1.32
C LEU A 127 12.45 -1.36 -1.26
N GLU A 128 13.08 -2.43 -0.77
CA GLU A 128 12.47 -3.77 -0.68
C GLU A 128 11.35 -3.81 0.38
N LEU A 129 11.31 -2.85 1.31
CA LEU A 129 10.16 -2.63 2.19
C LEU A 129 8.80 -2.50 1.47
N ARG A 130 8.80 -2.21 0.15
CA ARG A 130 7.57 -2.03 -0.66
C ARG A 130 6.76 -3.30 -0.88
N SER A 131 7.40 -4.47 -0.85
CA SER A 131 6.83 -5.74 -1.32
C SER A 131 6.91 -6.83 -0.25
N ILE A 132 6.12 -6.69 0.81
CA ILE A 132 6.07 -7.67 1.90
C ILE A 132 4.82 -8.54 1.83
N SER A 133 4.93 -9.78 2.29
CA SER A 133 3.80 -10.67 2.55
C SER A 133 3.81 -11.05 4.03
N VAL A 134 2.81 -10.59 4.77
CA VAL A 134 2.72 -10.91 6.20
C VAL A 134 1.97 -12.23 6.33
N THR A 135 2.69 -13.32 6.59
CA THR A 135 2.11 -14.67 6.68
C THR A 135 1.85 -15.11 8.12
N ASP A 136 2.57 -14.51 9.07
CA ASP A 136 2.41 -14.76 10.49
C ASP A 136 1.02 -14.33 11.00
N PRO A 137 0.46 -15.04 12.00
CA PRO A 137 -0.78 -14.62 12.65
C PRO A 137 -0.65 -13.25 13.33
N ILE A 138 -1.65 -12.40 13.14
CA ILE A 138 -1.76 -11.13 13.86
C ILE A 138 -2.96 -11.19 14.79
N THR A 139 -2.70 -11.40 16.08
CA THR A 139 -3.73 -11.51 17.12
C THR A 139 -3.82 -10.21 17.90
N LEU A 140 -4.98 -9.55 17.84
CA LEU A 140 -5.24 -8.25 18.45
C LEU A 140 -6.39 -8.32 19.44
N GLU A 141 -6.38 -7.42 20.42
CA GLU A 141 -7.50 -7.27 21.34
C GLU A 141 -8.69 -6.58 20.64
N SER A 142 -9.75 -7.35 20.42
CA SER A 142 -11.05 -6.89 19.99
C SER A 142 -11.95 -6.63 21.20
N PRO A 143 -12.67 -5.48 21.26
CA PRO A 143 -13.62 -5.20 22.33
C PRO A 143 -14.75 -6.23 22.45
N GLU A 144 -15.11 -6.88 21.34
CA GLU A 144 -16.25 -7.81 21.27
C GLU A 144 -15.82 -9.27 21.42
N PHE A 145 -14.63 -9.63 20.90
CA PHE A 145 -14.20 -11.02 20.78
C PHE A 145 -12.94 -11.37 21.61
N GLY A 146 -12.39 -10.41 22.35
CA GLY A 146 -11.11 -10.60 23.03
C GLY A 146 -9.97 -10.75 22.02
N MET A 147 -9.00 -11.63 22.31
CA MET A 147 -7.88 -11.87 21.39
C MET A 147 -8.36 -12.51 20.09
N PHE A 148 -8.17 -11.81 18.98
CA PHE A 148 -8.73 -12.14 17.67
C PHE A 148 -7.67 -12.04 16.58
N GLU A 149 -7.50 -13.12 15.80
CA GLU A 149 -6.58 -13.17 14.65
C GLU A 149 -7.23 -12.51 13.43
N ILE A 150 -6.55 -11.55 12.81
CA ILE A 150 -7.13 -10.72 11.74
C ILE A 150 -6.65 -11.03 10.33
N ASN A 151 -5.53 -11.74 10.16
CA ASN A 151 -4.82 -11.85 8.89
C ASN A 151 -5.41 -12.91 7.96
N LYS A 152 -6.35 -13.74 8.42
CA LYS A 152 -7.03 -14.74 7.57
C LYS A 152 -8.55 -14.54 7.53
N PRO A 153 -9.19 -14.61 6.35
CA PRO A 153 -10.65 -14.44 6.22
C PRO A 153 -11.46 -15.35 7.14
N ILE A 154 -11.04 -16.62 7.30
CA ILE A 154 -11.76 -17.61 8.11
C ILE A 154 -11.95 -17.19 9.56
N ASN A 155 -11.04 -16.40 10.12
CA ASN A 155 -11.02 -16.16 11.56
C ASN A 155 -12.17 -15.27 12.03
N MET A 156 -12.66 -14.36 11.18
CA MET A 156 -13.91 -13.64 11.44
C MET A 156 -15.12 -14.58 11.52
N LEU A 157 -15.22 -15.53 10.58
CA LEU A 157 -16.29 -16.51 10.61
C LEU A 157 -16.21 -17.42 11.84
N LYS A 158 -15.01 -17.75 12.33
CA LYS A 158 -14.87 -18.55 13.56
C LYS A 158 -15.52 -17.90 14.78
N VAL A 159 -15.56 -16.58 14.84
CA VAL A 159 -16.15 -15.85 15.98
C VAL A 159 -17.60 -15.44 15.74
N THR A 160 -18.02 -15.21 14.49
CA THR A 160 -19.40 -14.78 14.18
C THR A 160 -20.32 -15.91 13.68
N HIS A 161 -19.79 -16.86 12.90
CA HIS A 161 -20.50 -18.01 12.29
C HIS A 161 -19.66 -19.30 12.39
N PRO A 162 -19.42 -19.82 13.61
CA PRO A 162 -18.50 -20.94 13.82
C PRO A 162 -18.88 -22.21 13.07
N GLU A 163 -20.19 -22.45 12.84
CA GLU A 163 -20.65 -23.60 12.05
C GLU A 163 -20.28 -23.44 10.57
N LEU A 164 -20.55 -22.28 9.95
CA LEU A 164 -20.08 -21.97 8.60
C LEU A 164 -18.56 -22.09 8.47
N ALA A 165 -17.81 -21.53 9.44
CA ALA A 165 -16.36 -21.62 9.43
C ALA A 165 -15.88 -23.09 9.42
N ALA A 166 -16.45 -23.93 10.29
CA ALA A 166 -16.12 -25.35 10.34
C ALA A 166 -16.46 -26.06 9.01
N LYS A 167 -17.57 -25.72 8.35
CA LYS A 167 -17.92 -26.28 7.04
C LYS A 167 -16.93 -25.87 5.97
N ILE A 168 -16.53 -24.60 5.94
CA ILE A 168 -15.53 -24.07 4.99
C ILE A 168 -14.18 -24.76 5.20
N GLU A 169 -13.72 -24.92 6.44
CA GLU A 169 -12.46 -25.60 6.76
C GLU A 169 -12.42 -27.07 6.31
N ASN A 170 -13.58 -27.71 6.20
CA ASN A 170 -13.73 -29.08 5.72
C ASN A 170 -14.11 -29.17 4.23
N SER A 171 -14.13 -28.05 3.51
CA SER A 171 -14.48 -27.96 2.10
C SER A 171 -13.26 -27.67 1.21
N GLU A 172 -13.46 -27.72 -0.09
CA GLU A 172 -12.46 -27.30 -1.08
C GLU A 172 -12.08 -25.82 -0.92
N ALA A 173 -12.99 -24.99 -0.37
CA ALA A 173 -12.80 -23.54 -0.22
C ALA A 173 -11.84 -23.15 0.89
N ARG A 174 -11.39 -24.09 1.71
CA ARG A 174 -10.47 -23.85 2.83
C ARG A 174 -9.27 -22.98 2.43
N ALA A 175 -8.60 -23.32 1.32
CA ALA A 175 -7.38 -22.64 0.90
C ALA A 175 -7.61 -21.14 0.72
N MET A 176 -8.69 -20.75 0.03
CA MET A 176 -9.06 -19.35 -0.21
C MET A 176 -9.32 -18.59 1.10
N PHE A 177 -9.93 -19.22 2.09
CA PHE A 177 -10.20 -18.60 3.39
C PHE A 177 -9.01 -18.61 4.37
N GLU A 178 -7.93 -19.33 4.04
CA GLU A 178 -6.67 -19.37 4.79
C GLU A 178 -5.57 -18.48 4.20
N GLU A 179 -5.81 -17.86 3.02
CA GLU A 179 -4.89 -16.91 2.39
C GLU A 179 -4.68 -15.67 3.28
N PRO A 180 -3.42 -15.24 3.49
CA PRO A 180 -3.14 -14.01 4.21
C PRO A 180 -3.73 -12.78 3.50
N ILE A 181 -4.41 -11.93 4.26
CA ILE A 181 -5.01 -10.68 3.75
C ILE A 181 -3.91 -9.63 3.55
N LEU A 182 -2.93 -9.54 4.46
CA LEU A 182 -1.82 -8.58 4.40
C LEU A 182 -0.73 -9.05 3.43
N ASN A 183 -1.05 -9.09 2.13
CA ASN A 183 -0.10 -9.35 1.05
C ASN A 183 0.10 -8.11 0.18
N PHE A 184 1.34 -7.64 0.07
CA PHE A 184 1.76 -6.48 -0.71
C PHE A 184 2.77 -6.84 -1.82
N GLU A 185 2.89 -8.11 -2.20
CA GLU A 185 3.82 -8.58 -3.25
C GLU A 185 3.54 -7.94 -4.63
N SER A 186 2.30 -7.49 -4.88
CA SER A 186 1.94 -6.78 -6.11
C SER A 186 2.66 -5.44 -6.29
N PHE A 187 3.30 -4.91 -5.24
CA PHE A 187 4.15 -3.73 -5.29
C PHE A 187 5.61 -4.04 -5.70
N ASN A 188 5.98 -5.30 -5.92
CA ASN A 188 7.33 -5.73 -6.36
C ASN A 188 7.64 -5.42 -7.84
N LEU A 189 6.98 -4.42 -8.42
CA LEU A 189 7.27 -4.02 -9.78
C LEU A 189 8.59 -3.25 -9.79
N PRO A 190 9.45 -3.46 -10.82
CA PRO A 190 10.69 -2.70 -10.97
C PRO A 190 10.41 -1.21 -10.83
N MET A 191 11.25 -0.50 -10.08
CA MET A 191 11.05 0.93 -9.81
C MET A 191 11.00 1.78 -11.09
N GLU A 192 11.55 1.29 -12.21
CA GLU A 192 11.41 1.91 -13.53
C GLU A 192 9.95 1.99 -14.04
N ARG A 193 9.08 1.07 -13.58
CA ARG A 193 7.63 1.07 -13.85
C ARG A 193 6.84 1.98 -12.92
N TRP A 194 7.45 2.47 -11.84
CA TRP A 194 6.83 3.48 -11.00
C TRP A 194 6.95 4.85 -11.69
N HIS A 195 5.92 5.67 -11.57
CA HIS A 195 5.95 7.03 -12.07
C HIS A 195 6.77 7.90 -11.13
N PHE A 196 7.90 8.43 -11.62
CA PHE A 196 8.76 9.33 -10.86
C PHE A 196 8.32 10.79 -11.02
N LEU A 197 8.14 11.48 -9.91
CA LEU A 197 7.95 12.92 -9.82
C LEU A 197 9.03 13.50 -8.89
N PHE A 198 9.50 14.69 -9.25
CA PHE A 198 10.46 15.45 -8.46
C PHE A 198 9.83 16.78 -8.05
N ASP A 199 9.70 16.98 -6.73
CA ASP A 199 9.28 18.24 -6.13
C ASP A 199 10.52 19.03 -5.65
N PRO A 200 10.92 20.10 -6.36
CA PRO A 200 12.07 20.93 -5.99
C PRO A 200 11.81 21.85 -4.79
N THR A 201 10.59 21.89 -4.28
CA THR A 201 10.21 22.75 -3.14
C THR A 201 10.15 22.01 -1.81
N GLY A 202 10.09 20.68 -1.83
CA GLY A 202 9.96 19.85 -0.64
C GLY A 202 8.58 19.92 0.05
N SER A 203 7.64 20.69 -0.50
CA SER A 203 6.34 20.99 0.11
C SER A 203 5.43 19.78 0.30
N LEU A 204 5.65 18.69 -0.44
CA LEU A 204 4.79 17.50 -0.36
C LEU A 204 5.08 16.60 0.87
N VAL A 205 6.31 16.58 1.38
CA VAL A 205 6.67 15.93 2.66
C VAL A 205 6.04 16.67 3.86
N GLU A 206 5.69 17.95 3.68
CA GLU A 206 5.06 18.80 4.70
C GLU A 206 3.58 18.44 4.97
N SER A 207 2.98 17.52 4.20
CA SER A 207 1.60 17.05 4.42
C SER A 207 1.47 15.90 5.44
N SER A 208 2.59 15.32 5.88
CA SER A 208 2.60 14.32 6.96
C SER A 208 2.32 14.97 8.32
N ALA A 209 1.41 14.39 9.10
CA ALA A 209 1.00 14.97 10.40
C ALA A 209 2.14 14.97 11.44
N PHE A 210 3.21 14.19 11.23
CA PHE A 210 4.32 14.02 12.16
C PHE A 210 5.60 14.80 11.81
N PHE A 211 5.88 15.16 10.54
CA PHE A 211 7.23 15.59 10.14
C PHE A 211 7.32 16.98 9.48
N ARG A 212 6.35 17.85 9.78
CA ARG A 212 6.19 19.23 9.27
C ARG A 212 7.44 20.12 9.28
N GLU A 213 8.47 19.83 10.09
CA GLU A 213 9.72 20.62 10.20
C GLU A 213 11.01 19.77 10.24
N GLU A 214 10.91 18.45 10.07
CA GLU A 214 11.95 17.54 10.58
C GLU A 214 12.87 16.92 9.52
N SER A 215 12.57 17.08 8.24
CA SER A 215 13.31 16.35 7.20
C SER A 215 14.71 16.90 6.89
N GLY A 216 14.95 18.21 7.06
CA GLY A 216 16.18 18.87 6.64
C GLY A 216 16.49 18.86 5.12
N ALA A 217 15.74 18.10 4.31
CA ALA A 217 15.83 18.07 2.86
C ALA A 217 14.97 19.18 2.24
N LYS A 218 15.47 19.82 1.17
CA LYS A 218 14.76 20.92 0.47
C LYS A 218 13.91 20.44 -0.70
N VAL A 219 13.95 19.13 -0.97
CA VAL A 219 13.38 18.52 -2.17
C VAL A 219 12.79 17.16 -1.83
N THR A 220 11.89 16.67 -2.67
CA THR A 220 11.24 15.36 -2.48
C THR A 220 11.20 14.59 -3.78
N SER A 221 11.54 13.31 -3.68
CA SER A 221 11.38 12.32 -4.74
C SER A 221 10.15 11.48 -4.49
N ILE A 222 9.33 11.29 -5.51
CA ILE A 222 8.03 10.65 -5.40
C ILE A 222 7.93 9.56 -6.46
N TYR A 223 7.71 8.33 -6.03
CA TYR A 223 7.43 7.20 -6.89
C TYR A 223 5.98 6.79 -6.69
N SER A 224 5.18 6.79 -7.75
CA SER A 224 3.75 6.43 -7.67
C SER A 224 3.45 5.21 -8.54
N LEU A 225 2.55 4.36 -8.06
CA LEU A 225 2.06 3.16 -8.73
C LEU A 225 0.52 3.15 -8.72
N GLY A 226 -0.09 2.65 -9.79
CA GLY A 226 -1.54 2.46 -9.89
C GLY A 226 -2.21 3.23 -11.03
N GLU A 227 -1.48 4.10 -11.73
CA GLU A 227 -1.98 4.71 -12.97
C GLU A 227 -1.70 3.79 -14.15
N SER A 228 -2.76 3.23 -14.74
CA SER A 228 -2.62 2.43 -15.97
C SER A 228 -2.25 3.35 -17.14
N SER A 229 -1.25 2.96 -17.92
CA SER A 229 -0.74 3.74 -19.05
C SER A 229 -0.07 2.82 -20.08
N PHE A 230 0.20 3.33 -21.29
CA PHE A 230 0.90 2.56 -22.33
C PHE A 230 2.32 2.12 -21.89
N ARG A 231 2.98 2.89 -21.02
CA ARG A 231 4.31 2.56 -20.49
C ARG A 231 4.23 1.62 -19.28
N GLU A 232 3.27 1.85 -18.39
CA GLU A 232 3.12 1.16 -17.10
C GLU A 232 2.26 -0.11 -17.20
N GLY A 233 1.51 -0.33 -18.28
CA GLY A 233 0.58 -1.44 -18.43
C GLY A 233 -0.76 -1.23 -17.73
N THR A 234 -1.64 -2.24 -17.78
CA THR A 234 -2.92 -2.26 -17.04
C THR A 234 -2.69 -2.88 -15.66
N PHE A 235 -3.19 -2.22 -14.62
CA PHE A 235 -3.27 -2.80 -13.28
C PHE A 235 -4.68 -3.36 -13.08
N GLU A 236 -4.79 -4.68 -12.95
CA GLU A 236 -6.07 -5.38 -12.77
C GLU A 236 -6.17 -5.92 -11.34
N ALA A 237 -7.41 -6.13 -10.89
CA ALA A 237 -7.65 -6.82 -9.63
C ALA A 237 -7.16 -8.27 -9.75
N GLU A 238 -6.62 -8.81 -8.67
CA GLU A 238 -6.37 -10.25 -8.58
C GLU A 238 -7.70 -10.93 -8.23
N GLU A 239 -8.14 -11.84 -9.10
CA GLU A 239 -9.40 -12.55 -8.95
C GLU A 239 -9.14 -14.06 -8.95
N LYS A 240 -9.81 -14.79 -8.05
CA LYS A 240 -9.76 -16.25 -8.00
C LYS A 240 -11.18 -16.80 -7.92
N ASP A 241 -11.52 -17.64 -8.87
CA ASP A 241 -12.76 -18.39 -8.87
C ASP A 241 -12.51 -19.83 -8.44
N MET A 242 -13.41 -20.37 -7.64
CA MET A 242 -13.43 -21.79 -7.36
C MET A 242 -14.83 -22.29 -7.09
N LYS A 243 -15.00 -23.61 -7.22
CA LYS A 243 -16.21 -24.31 -6.81
C LYS A 243 -15.91 -25.17 -5.60
N GLY A 244 -16.82 -25.17 -4.64
CA GLY A 244 -16.74 -26.05 -3.49
C GLY A 244 -18.13 -26.49 -3.05
N THR A 245 -18.17 -27.43 -2.11
CA THR A 245 -19.42 -27.92 -1.55
C THR A 245 -19.52 -27.55 -0.07
N ILE A 246 -20.63 -26.91 0.33
CA ILE A 246 -20.97 -26.62 1.72
C ILE A 246 -22.29 -27.31 2.04
N ASP A 247 -22.31 -28.24 3.01
CA ASP A 247 -23.49 -29.03 3.37
C ASP A 247 -24.21 -29.68 2.18
N GLY A 248 -23.44 -30.25 1.24
CA GLY A 248 -23.99 -30.87 0.03
C GLY A 248 -24.54 -29.89 -1.00
N THR A 249 -24.38 -28.58 -0.80
CA THR A 249 -24.75 -27.52 -1.74
C THR A 249 -23.52 -27.06 -2.51
N GLU A 250 -23.59 -27.02 -3.84
CA GLU A 250 -22.54 -26.38 -4.67
C GLU A 250 -22.55 -24.87 -4.42
N VAL A 251 -21.38 -24.33 -4.09
CA VAL A 251 -21.14 -22.90 -3.89
C VAL A 251 -20.01 -22.46 -4.83
N LEU A 252 -20.23 -21.35 -5.53
CA LEU A 252 -19.17 -20.67 -6.28
C LEU A 252 -18.55 -19.62 -5.36
N PHE A 253 -17.25 -19.67 -5.20
CA PHE A 253 -16.48 -18.69 -4.45
C PHE A 253 -15.70 -17.85 -5.44
N HIS A 254 -15.79 -16.53 -5.29
CA HIS A 254 -15.05 -15.56 -6.06
C HIS A 254 -14.32 -14.64 -5.09
N SER A 255 -12.99 -14.69 -5.07
CA SER A 255 -12.18 -13.74 -4.32
C SER A 255 -11.68 -12.62 -5.21
N GLN A 256 -11.56 -11.42 -4.63
CA GLN A 256 -11.04 -10.26 -5.31
C GLN A 256 -10.15 -9.43 -4.39
N VAL A 257 -8.94 -9.12 -4.85
CA VAL A 257 -8.01 -8.16 -4.25
C VAL A 257 -7.81 -6.99 -5.22
N PRO A 258 -8.03 -5.73 -4.80
CA PRO A 258 -7.87 -4.59 -5.69
C PRO A 258 -6.45 -4.48 -6.27
N ALA A 259 -6.36 -3.90 -7.47
CA ALA A 259 -5.10 -3.59 -8.13
C ALA A 259 -4.19 -2.73 -7.24
N PRO A 260 -2.85 -2.90 -7.32
CA PRO A 260 -1.92 -2.15 -6.48
C PRO A 260 -1.98 -0.65 -6.82
N SER A 261 -2.21 0.17 -5.79
CA SER A 261 -2.07 1.62 -5.86
C SER A 261 -1.31 2.12 -4.64
N GLY A 262 -0.35 3.00 -4.88
CA GLY A 262 0.51 3.47 -3.82
C GLY A 262 1.57 4.48 -4.22
N GLN A 263 2.28 4.95 -3.21
CA GLN A 263 3.31 5.96 -3.37
C GLN A 263 4.45 5.75 -2.36
N ILE A 264 5.68 5.93 -2.82
CA ILE A 264 6.87 6.06 -1.97
C ILE A 264 7.37 7.49 -2.12
N GLN A 265 7.38 8.23 -1.02
CA GLN A 265 7.95 9.56 -0.95
C GLN A 265 9.28 9.47 -0.21
N ILE A 266 10.33 10.04 -0.77
CA ILE A 266 11.67 10.07 -0.18
C ILE A 266 12.06 11.53 -0.03
N ALA A 267 12.37 11.93 1.19
CA ALA A 267 12.87 13.26 1.44
C ALA A 267 14.33 13.38 0.96
N GLY A 268 14.55 14.18 -0.07
CA GLY A 268 15.78 14.23 -0.86
C GLY A 268 15.56 13.88 -2.34
N PHE A 269 16.59 14.13 -3.15
CA PHE A 269 16.64 13.68 -4.54
C PHE A 269 17.15 12.25 -4.58
N SER A 270 16.37 11.32 -5.14
CA SER A 270 16.73 9.91 -5.20
C SER A 270 16.97 9.45 -6.62
N LYS A 271 17.99 8.61 -6.78
CA LYS A 271 18.26 7.86 -7.99
C LYS A 271 18.20 6.37 -7.68
N ILE A 272 17.36 5.65 -8.40
CA ILE A 272 17.25 4.20 -8.26
C ILE A 272 18.51 3.51 -8.77
N GLN A 273 18.93 2.47 -8.07
CA GLN A 273 19.95 1.52 -8.45
C GLN A 273 19.43 0.10 -8.20
N THR A 274 20.02 -0.86 -8.91
CA THR A 274 19.69 -2.28 -8.77
C THR A 274 20.95 -3.06 -8.43
N SER A 275 20.84 -4.05 -7.56
CA SER A 275 21.90 -4.99 -7.21
C SER A 275 21.36 -6.42 -7.15
N GLU A 276 22.23 -7.39 -6.90
CA GLU A 276 21.81 -8.78 -6.62
C GLU A 276 20.93 -8.89 -5.36
N ALA A 277 21.03 -7.92 -4.44
CA ALA A 277 20.26 -7.90 -3.20
C ALA A 277 18.86 -7.27 -3.34
N GLY A 278 18.59 -6.56 -4.44
CA GLY A 278 17.33 -5.83 -4.65
C GLY A 278 17.54 -4.43 -5.24
N GLU A 279 16.45 -3.66 -5.30
CA GLU A 279 16.46 -2.25 -5.70
C GLU A 279 16.67 -1.36 -4.47
N TYR A 280 17.46 -0.31 -4.64
CA TYR A 280 17.72 0.70 -3.60
C TYR A 280 17.78 2.09 -4.23
N ALA A 281 17.65 3.12 -3.41
CA ALA A 281 17.82 4.52 -3.82
C ALA A 281 19.13 5.08 -3.26
N ILE A 282 19.87 5.83 -4.09
CA ILE A 282 20.90 6.75 -3.62
C ILE A 282 20.23 8.12 -3.45
N VAL A 283 20.26 8.67 -2.24
CA VAL A 283 19.52 9.88 -1.87
C VAL A 283 20.44 11.01 -1.46
N THR A 284 20.23 12.19 -2.03
CA THR A 284 20.96 13.42 -1.69
C THR A 284 20.00 14.47 -1.16
N ALA A 285 20.46 15.31 -0.22
CA ALA A 285 19.62 16.36 0.36
C ALA A 285 19.23 17.45 -0.64
N GLU A 286 20.06 17.65 -1.68
CA GLU A 286 19.84 18.60 -2.78
C GLU A 286 19.86 17.85 -4.12
N ALA A 287 19.13 18.36 -5.10
CA ALA A 287 19.12 17.78 -6.44
C ALA A 287 20.38 18.17 -7.23
N PRO A 288 20.88 17.29 -8.12
CA PRO A 288 22.01 17.62 -8.98
C PRO A 288 21.63 18.74 -9.97
N GLU A 289 22.63 19.48 -10.43
CA GLU A 289 22.45 20.49 -11.48
C GLU A 289 21.78 19.87 -12.71
N GLY A 290 20.69 20.50 -13.19
CA GLY A 290 19.96 20.05 -14.38
C GLY A 290 18.91 18.95 -14.13
N ALA A 291 18.64 18.57 -12.87
CA ALA A 291 17.51 17.70 -12.54
C ALA A 291 16.18 18.30 -13.05
N GLN A 292 15.42 17.52 -13.83
CA GLN A 292 14.13 17.96 -14.37
C GLN A 292 13.03 17.85 -13.30
N ALA A 293 12.37 18.97 -13.00
CA ALA A 293 11.20 19.01 -12.13
C ALA A 293 9.93 18.54 -12.85
N ALA A 294 8.98 18.00 -12.08
CA ALA A 294 7.67 17.55 -12.55
C ALA A 294 6.84 18.64 -13.25
N THR A 295 7.18 19.91 -13.06
CA THR A 295 6.55 21.02 -13.78
C THR A 295 6.89 21.05 -15.26
N GLY A 296 7.81 20.19 -15.73
CA GLY A 296 8.34 20.24 -17.08
C GLY A 296 9.00 21.60 -17.25
N GLY A 297 10.30 21.69 -17.03
CA GLY A 297 11.02 22.91 -17.40
C GLY A 297 10.77 23.16 -18.87
N PHE A 298 9.78 24.00 -19.20
CA PHE A 298 9.53 24.44 -20.56
C PHE A 298 10.88 24.96 -21.00
N PRO A 299 11.54 24.32 -22.00
CA PRO A 299 12.84 24.77 -22.41
C PRO A 299 12.74 26.27 -22.65
N ILE A 300 13.71 27.07 -22.20
CA ILE A 300 13.67 28.54 -22.40
C ILE A 300 13.41 28.87 -23.87
N GLN A 301 13.86 28.00 -24.79
CA GLN A 301 13.53 28.03 -26.20
C GLN A 301 12.01 27.99 -26.51
N VAL A 302 11.22 27.17 -25.84
CA VAL A 302 9.76 27.12 -26.00
C VAL A 302 9.10 28.38 -25.44
N LEU A 303 9.55 28.89 -24.29
CA LEU A 303 9.08 30.18 -23.76
C LEU A 303 9.44 31.34 -24.68
N LEU A 304 10.62 31.34 -25.29
CA LEU A 304 11.04 32.32 -26.28
C LEU A 304 10.23 32.22 -27.58
N VAL A 305 9.86 31.01 -28.01
CA VAL A 305 8.98 30.80 -29.17
C VAL A 305 7.58 31.33 -28.89
N LEU A 306 7.00 31.03 -27.72
CA LEU A 306 5.69 31.54 -27.32
C LEU A 306 5.71 33.06 -27.14
N GLY A 307 6.75 33.61 -26.51
CA GLY A 307 6.96 35.06 -26.40
C GLY A 307 7.12 35.72 -27.77
N GLY A 308 7.85 35.09 -28.68
CA GLY A 308 8.02 35.55 -30.06
C GLY A 308 6.71 35.55 -30.85
N MET A 309 5.89 34.51 -30.72
CA MET A 309 4.56 34.44 -31.35
C MET A 309 3.61 35.51 -30.81
N MET A 310 3.59 35.72 -29.49
CA MET A 310 2.79 36.78 -28.87
C MET A 310 3.25 38.18 -29.29
N GLY A 311 4.55 38.41 -29.40
CA GLY A 311 5.12 39.65 -29.94
C GLY A 311 4.71 39.91 -31.39
N ALA A 312 4.75 38.88 -32.24
CA ALA A 312 4.32 38.99 -33.64
C ALA A 312 2.82 39.32 -33.76
N ILE A 313 1.97 38.72 -32.92
CA ILE A 313 0.53 39.02 -32.87
C ILE A 313 0.30 40.47 -32.43
N ALA A 314 1.00 40.95 -31.41
CA ALA A 314 0.88 42.34 -30.95
C ALA A 314 1.27 43.35 -32.04
N VAL A 315 2.35 43.11 -32.77
CA VAL A 315 2.79 43.94 -33.90
C VAL A 315 1.76 43.90 -35.04
N PHE A 316 1.21 42.73 -35.36
CA PHE A 316 0.19 42.59 -36.39
C PHE A 316 -1.11 43.33 -36.05
N ILE A 317 -1.54 43.30 -34.79
CA ILE A 317 -2.70 44.05 -34.29
C ILE A 317 -2.45 45.57 -34.40
N LEU A 318 -1.25 46.05 -34.02
CA LEU A 318 -0.89 47.47 -34.13
C LEU A 318 -0.85 47.95 -35.59
N PHE A 319 -0.38 47.12 -36.51
CA PHE A 319 -0.40 47.43 -37.95
C PHE A 319 -1.82 47.41 -38.53
N LYS A 320 -2.67 46.48 -38.09
CA LYS A 320 -4.08 46.39 -38.54
C LYS A 320 -4.94 47.52 -37.95
N ALA A 321 -4.66 47.98 -36.74
CA ALA A 321 -5.36 49.09 -36.08
C ALA A 321 -5.00 50.48 -36.64
N ARG A 322 -3.98 50.57 -37.52
CA ARG A 322 -3.58 51.80 -38.23
C ARG A 322 -4.17 51.93 -39.63
N LYS A 323 -5.11 51.05 -40.00
CA LYS A 323 -6.01 51.20 -41.17
C LYS A 323 -7.44 51.36 -40.68
#